data_AF-A0A1I8CKT0-F1
#
_entry.id   AF-A0A1I8CKT0-F1
#
_cell.length_a   1.000
_cell.length_b   1.000
_cell.length_c   1.000
_cell.angle_alpha   90.00
_cell.angle_beta   90.00
_cell.angle_gamma   90.00
#
_symmetry.space_group_name_H-M   'P 1'
#
loop_
_entity.id
_entity.type
_entity.pdbx_description
1 polymer ?
#
loop_
_entity_poly.entity_id
_entity_poly.type
_entity_poly.pdbx_seq_one_letter_code
_entity_poly.pdbx_strand_id
1 'polypeptide(L)'
;MKIISGLFCLIFAFFKVILAQQEVGLAPGLYCGLKSCYDVIGIKRDDFTRTQLAKVYRKLAREFHPDRQPNEDLKKKAETKFREIATAYEILKEDESRNFYDHYLDHPEDRYYNYYQYYRMKAAPKVDVRYVILATILIISVFQYYSAKQKYADSLSYACGVQKYRNKAIQDAIERKIFTLDTKGKVVKNKSQDQDAIICSIIEENMNLQGGFKKETIYDTVAWELIVLPITLFKTAVWGVKWYYKYNIRNEEYSEEDKVYMICKNLAITENQYLCMDEDELDDIHNNECWIKDKALDYKEKKELLNKEKLNKSAHYRRYKRIMKANVGNTISFMED
;
A
#
# COMPACT_ATOMS: atom_id res chain seq x y z
N MET A 1 9.23 -79.22 -20.80
CA MET A 1 8.90 -78.23 -21.86
C MET A 1 7.95 -77.10 -21.44
N LYS A 2 6.98 -77.29 -20.52
CA LYS A 2 6.02 -76.23 -20.13
C LYS A 2 6.60 -75.07 -19.27
N ILE A 3 7.69 -75.30 -18.54
CA ILE A 3 8.30 -74.27 -17.66
C ILE A 3 9.11 -73.24 -18.46
N ILE A 4 9.75 -73.67 -19.56
CA ILE A 4 10.60 -72.81 -20.39
C ILE A 4 9.75 -71.82 -21.22
N SER A 5 8.54 -72.21 -21.66
CA SER A 5 7.65 -71.27 -22.38
C SER A 5 7.02 -70.21 -21.46
N GLY A 6 6.80 -70.54 -20.18
CA GLY A 6 6.29 -69.59 -19.19
C GLY A 6 7.31 -68.50 -18.85
N LEU A 7 8.58 -68.86 -18.72
CA LEU A 7 9.67 -67.91 -18.47
C LEU A 7 9.87 -66.97 -19.67
N PHE A 8 9.78 -67.50 -20.90
CA PHE A 8 9.89 -66.69 -22.12
C PHE A 8 8.73 -65.70 -22.25
N CYS A 9 7.49 -66.09 -21.90
CA CYS A 9 6.35 -65.18 -21.84
C CYS A 9 6.52 -64.08 -20.79
N LEU A 10 7.06 -64.40 -19.61
CA LEU A 10 7.31 -63.40 -18.57
C LEU A 10 8.40 -62.42 -18.99
N ILE A 11 9.48 -62.89 -19.62
CA ILE A 11 10.54 -62.01 -20.14
C ILE A 11 9.99 -61.12 -21.28
N PHE A 12 9.16 -61.66 -22.18
CA PHE A 12 8.54 -60.87 -23.25
C PHE A 12 7.55 -59.82 -22.70
N ALA A 13 6.79 -60.17 -21.66
CA ALA A 13 5.91 -59.24 -20.96
C ALA A 13 6.72 -58.16 -20.22
N PHE A 14 7.83 -58.52 -19.58
CA PHE A 14 8.72 -57.57 -18.92
C PHE A 14 9.39 -56.63 -19.92
N PHE A 15 9.81 -57.14 -21.08
CA PHE A 15 10.39 -56.35 -22.17
C PHE A 15 9.35 -55.39 -22.80
N LYS A 16 8.09 -55.82 -22.91
CA LYS A 16 6.96 -54.96 -23.30
C LYS A 16 6.67 -53.86 -22.28
N VAL A 17 6.78 -54.14 -20.99
CA VAL A 17 6.61 -53.15 -19.91
C VAL A 17 7.75 -52.14 -19.91
N ILE A 18 8.99 -52.56 -20.13
CA ILE A 18 10.15 -51.67 -20.24
C ILE A 18 10.05 -50.77 -21.49
N LEU A 19 9.65 -51.32 -22.64
CA LEU A 19 9.42 -50.53 -23.87
C LEU A 19 8.24 -49.56 -23.76
N ALA A 20 7.22 -49.87 -22.95
CA ALA A 20 6.07 -49.00 -22.72
C ALA A 20 6.40 -47.75 -21.90
N GLN A 21 7.55 -47.70 -21.22
CA GLN A 21 7.98 -46.52 -20.46
C GLN A 21 8.60 -45.41 -21.32
N GLN A 22 8.71 -45.58 -22.64
CA GLN A 22 9.43 -44.64 -23.50
C GLN A 22 8.53 -43.66 -24.29
N GLU A 23 7.21 -43.68 -24.08
CA GLU A 23 6.31 -42.77 -24.78
C GLU A 23 5.81 -41.66 -23.83
N VAL A 24 6.30 -40.46 -24.13
CA VAL A 24 5.80 -39.11 -23.80
C VAL A 24 5.78 -38.70 -22.32
N GLY A 25 6.83 -37.98 -21.90
CA GLY A 25 6.85 -37.12 -20.71
C GLY A 25 5.88 -35.92 -20.78
N LEU A 26 4.81 -36.03 -21.59
CA LEU A 26 3.80 -34.99 -21.73
C LEU A 26 2.70 -35.10 -20.68
N ALA A 27 2.39 -33.99 -20.02
CA ALA A 27 1.30 -33.88 -19.07
C ALA A 27 -0.06 -33.61 -19.79
N PRO A 28 -1.13 -34.36 -19.49
CA PRO A 28 -2.43 -34.24 -20.17
C PRO A 28 -3.13 -32.88 -19.98
N GLY A 29 -2.74 -32.10 -18.97
CA GLY A 29 -3.28 -30.76 -18.71
C GLY A 29 -2.47 -29.61 -19.31
N LEU A 30 -1.36 -29.90 -20.00
CA LEU A 30 -0.43 -28.90 -20.54
C LEU A 30 -0.51 -28.88 -22.07
N TYR A 31 -0.43 -27.69 -22.66
CA TYR A 31 -0.39 -27.50 -24.12
C TYR A 31 -1.49 -28.28 -24.88
N CYS A 32 -1.11 -29.23 -25.73
CA CYS A 32 -2.02 -30.10 -26.52
C CYS A 32 -2.30 -31.46 -25.85
N GLY A 33 -2.00 -31.59 -24.55
CA GLY A 33 -2.19 -32.80 -23.76
C GLY A 33 -1.14 -33.86 -24.08
N LEU A 34 -1.58 -35.08 -24.37
CA LEU A 34 -0.70 -36.24 -24.62
C LEU A 34 -0.14 -36.30 -26.04
N LYS A 35 -0.57 -35.41 -26.95
CA LYS A 35 -0.10 -35.34 -28.34
C LYS A 35 0.81 -34.13 -28.52
N SER A 36 1.79 -34.23 -29.41
CA SER A 36 2.57 -33.08 -29.83
C SER A 36 1.69 -32.09 -30.60
N CYS A 37 1.82 -30.79 -30.34
CA CYS A 37 1.12 -29.74 -31.09
C CYS A 37 1.55 -29.70 -32.56
N TYR A 38 2.79 -30.11 -32.85
CA TYR A 38 3.29 -30.31 -34.22
C TYR A 38 2.52 -31.41 -34.94
N ASP A 39 2.26 -32.53 -34.26
CA ASP A 39 1.51 -33.66 -34.82
C ASP A 39 0.02 -33.35 -34.99
N VAL A 40 -0.56 -32.60 -34.06
CA VAL A 40 -1.97 -32.14 -34.14
C VAL A 40 -2.20 -31.28 -35.39
N ILE A 41 -1.23 -30.44 -35.76
CA ILE A 41 -1.30 -29.63 -36.99
C ILE A 41 -0.81 -30.41 -38.21
N GLY A 42 0.07 -31.40 -38.03
CA GLY A 42 0.68 -32.18 -39.10
C GLY A 42 1.86 -31.49 -39.78
N ILE A 43 2.66 -30.74 -39.03
CA ILE A 43 3.91 -30.11 -39.50
C ILE A 43 5.06 -30.63 -38.65
N LYS A 44 6.17 -31.05 -39.26
CA LYS A 44 7.37 -31.43 -38.52
C LYS A 44 8.04 -30.22 -37.89
N ARG A 45 8.66 -30.39 -36.72
CA ARG A 45 9.38 -29.32 -36.00
C ARG A 45 10.44 -28.64 -36.88
N ASP A 46 11.22 -29.43 -37.61
CA ASP A 46 12.30 -28.93 -38.47
C ASP A 46 11.81 -28.16 -39.70
N ASP A 47 10.63 -28.52 -40.22
CA ASP A 47 10.01 -27.91 -41.39
C ASP A 47 9.13 -26.69 -41.02
N PHE A 48 9.18 -26.24 -39.76
CA PHE A 48 8.25 -25.23 -39.26
C PHE A 48 8.49 -23.86 -39.91
N THR A 49 7.46 -23.35 -40.58
CA THR A 49 7.40 -21.95 -41.04
C THR A 49 6.04 -21.33 -40.69
N ARG A 50 6.02 -20.05 -40.26
CA ARG A 50 4.78 -19.34 -39.86
C ARG A 50 3.73 -19.29 -40.97
N THR A 51 4.17 -19.14 -42.21
CA THR A 51 3.29 -19.13 -43.40
C THR A 51 2.62 -20.49 -43.62
N GLN A 52 3.38 -21.58 -43.44
CA GLN A 52 2.88 -22.95 -43.54
C GLN A 52 1.92 -23.27 -42.38
N LEU A 53 2.28 -22.90 -41.15
CA LEU A 53 1.41 -23.04 -39.98
C LEU A 53 0.04 -22.41 -40.23
N ALA A 54 0.01 -21.15 -40.67
CA ALA A 54 -1.24 -20.45 -40.96
C ALA A 54 -2.03 -21.09 -42.13
N LYS A 55 -1.33 -21.61 -43.16
CA LYS A 55 -1.98 -22.29 -44.30
C LYS A 55 -2.63 -23.60 -43.89
N VAL A 56 -1.92 -24.44 -43.13
CA VAL A 56 -2.40 -25.75 -42.68
C VAL A 56 -3.53 -25.58 -41.67
N TYR A 57 -3.39 -24.65 -40.72
CA TYR A 57 -4.45 -24.32 -39.77
C TYR A 57 -5.76 -23.93 -40.47
N ARG A 58 -5.72 -23.02 -41.46
CA ARG A 58 -6.92 -22.62 -42.22
C ARG A 58 -7.56 -23.76 -43.02
N LYS A 59 -6.77 -24.76 -43.44
CA LYS A 59 -7.28 -25.96 -44.11
C LYS A 59 -8.03 -26.84 -43.10
N LEU A 60 -7.37 -27.17 -41.99
CA LEU A 60 -7.91 -28.02 -40.93
C LEU A 60 -9.13 -27.39 -40.24
N ALA A 61 -9.09 -26.09 -39.95
CA ALA A 61 -10.20 -25.35 -39.35
C ALA A 61 -11.45 -25.36 -40.23
N ARG A 62 -11.29 -25.31 -41.57
CA ARG A 62 -12.42 -25.45 -42.50
C ARG A 62 -12.93 -26.88 -42.56
N GLU A 63 -12.08 -27.88 -42.43
CA GLU A 63 -12.45 -29.30 -42.50
C GLU A 63 -13.20 -29.75 -41.24
N PHE A 64 -12.70 -29.37 -40.07
CA PHE A 64 -13.27 -29.71 -38.75
C PHE A 64 -14.21 -28.65 -38.20
N HIS A 65 -14.75 -27.76 -39.04
CA HIS A 65 -15.76 -26.80 -38.60
C HIS A 65 -17.07 -27.53 -38.25
N PRO A 66 -17.67 -27.32 -37.06
CA PRO A 66 -18.88 -28.02 -36.64
C PRO A 66 -20.06 -27.78 -37.60
N ASP A 67 -20.22 -26.57 -38.13
CA ASP A 67 -21.31 -26.23 -39.06
C ASP A 67 -21.27 -27.00 -40.39
N ARG A 68 -20.13 -27.59 -40.76
CA ARG A 68 -19.98 -28.35 -42.00
C ARG A 68 -20.22 -29.84 -41.82
N GLN A 69 -20.49 -30.29 -40.60
CA GLN A 69 -20.71 -31.70 -40.31
C GLN A 69 -22.19 -32.06 -40.37
N PRO A 70 -22.55 -33.18 -41.02
CA PRO A 70 -23.95 -33.52 -41.31
C PRO A 70 -24.72 -34.01 -40.07
N ASN A 71 -24.03 -34.66 -39.12
CA ASN A 71 -24.67 -35.37 -38.00
C ASN A 71 -24.11 -34.88 -36.65
N GLU A 72 -24.92 -34.92 -35.59
CA GLU A 72 -24.53 -34.46 -34.23
C GLU A 72 -23.30 -35.18 -33.66
N ASP A 73 -23.15 -36.48 -33.90
CA ASP A 73 -21.97 -37.23 -33.44
C ASP A 73 -20.69 -36.78 -34.15
N LEU A 74 -20.80 -36.41 -35.43
CA LEU A 74 -19.68 -35.88 -36.20
C LEU A 74 -19.37 -34.42 -35.80
N LYS A 75 -20.40 -33.63 -35.46
CA LYS A 75 -20.22 -32.28 -34.90
C LYS A 75 -19.42 -32.31 -33.61
N LYS A 76 -19.77 -33.19 -32.66
CA LYS A 76 -19.04 -33.34 -31.39
C LYS A 76 -17.57 -33.74 -31.60
N LYS A 77 -17.32 -34.68 -32.52
CA LYS A 77 -15.95 -35.10 -32.90
C LYS A 77 -15.17 -33.95 -33.56
N ALA A 78 -15.82 -33.21 -34.46
CA ALA A 78 -15.23 -32.07 -35.14
C ALA A 78 -14.91 -30.93 -34.15
N GLU A 79 -15.81 -30.61 -33.22
CA GLU A 79 -15.59 -29.61 -32.17
C GLU A 79 -14.37 -29.95 -31.30
N THR A 80 -14.26 -31.21 -30.88
CA THR A 80 -13.13 -31.69 -30.07
C THR A 80 -11.81 -31.52 -30.83
N LYS A 81 -11.77 -31.99 -32.09
CA LYS A 81 -10.58 -31.82 -32.95
C LYS A 81 -10.27 -30.35 -33.24
N PHE A 82 -11.30 -29.54 -33.47
CA PHE A 82 -11.15 -28.12 -33.73
C PHE A 82 -10.52 -27.40 -32.55
N ARG A 83 -10.92 -27.75 -31.31
CA ARG A 83 -10.32 -27.23 -30.07
C ARG A 83 -8.85 -27.64 -29.93
N GLU A 84 -8.51 -28.90 -30.23
CA GLU A 84 -7.13 -29.38 -30.27
C GLU A 84 -6.29 -28.58 -31.29
N ILE A 85 -6.79 -28.41 -32.51
CA ILE A 85 -6.13 -27.67 -33.60
C ILE A 85 -5.96 -26.19 -33.25
N ALA A 86 -6.97 -25.56 -32.66
CA ALA A 86 -6.91 -24.17 -32.23
C ALA A 86 -5.84 -23.97 -31.14
N THR A 87 -5.83 -24.85 -30.13
CA THR A 87 -4.84 -24.83 -29.05
C THR A 87 -3.42 -24.99 -29.60
N ALA A 88 -3.20 -25.96 -30.49
CA ALA A 88 -1.91 -26.19 -31.12
C ALA A 88 -1.45 -24.96 -31.94
N TYR A 89 -2.36 -24.33 -32.67
CA TYR A 89 -2.05 -23.14 -33.45
C TYR A 89 -1.68 -21.96 -32.56
N GLU A 90 -2.41 -21.72 -31.47
CA GLU A 90 -2.10 -20.65 -30.51
C GLU A 90 -0.69 -20.81 -29.92
N ILE A 91 -0.33 -22.03 -29.51
CA ILE A 91 0.99 -22.33 -28.92
C ILE A 91 2.11 -22.15 -29.94
N LEU A 92 1.92 -22.60 -31.18
CA LEU A 92 2.96 -22.55 -32.20
C LEU A 92 3.03 -21.19 -32.94
N LYS A 93 2.02 -20.34 -32.83
CA LYS A 93 1.93 -19.07 -33.56
C LYS A 93 2.87 -18.00 -33.01
N GLU A 94 2.99 -17.90 -31.69
CA GLU A 94 3.81 -16.90 -31.01
C GLU A 94 5.18 -17.48 -30.67
N ASP A 95 6.25 -16.72 -30.94
CA ASP A 95 7.61 -17.27 -30.84
C ASP A 95 7.97 -17.62 -29.40
N GLU A 96 7.50 -16.82 -28.43
CA GLU A 96 7.71 -17.07 -27.01
C GLU A 96 7.01 -18.38 -26.56
N SER A 97 5.74 -18.59 -26.96
CA SER A 97 5.01 -19.81 -26.59
C SER A 97 5.59 -21.05 -27.25
N ARG A 98 6.03 -20.93 -28.49
CA ARG A 98 6.71 -22.00 -29.21
C ARG A 98 8.04 -22.34 -28.52
N ASN A 99 8.83 -21.35 -28.12
CA ASN A 99 10.10 -21.59 -27.44
C ASN A 99 9.90 -22.31 -26.10
N PHE A 100 8.88 -21.95 -25.30
CA PHE A 100 8.58 -22.69 -24.07
C PHE A 100 8.05 -24.09 -24.35
N TYR A 101 7.27 -24.26 -25.42
CA TYR A 101 6.78 -25.57 -25.83
C TYR A 101 7.91 -26.48 -26.31
N ASP A 102 8.84 -25.94 -27.11
CA ASP A 102 10.06 -26.60 -27.55
C ASP A 102 10.93 -27.00 -26.36
N HIS A 103 11.13 -26.11 -25.39
CA HIS A 103 11.83 -26.43 -24.13
C HIS A 103 11.15 -27.57 -23.37
N TYR A 104 9.81 -27.55 -23.29
CA TYR A 104 9.04 -28.61 -22.64
C TYR A 104 9.17 -29.96 -23.35
N LEU A 105 9.29 -29.98 -24.69
CA LEU A 105 9.56 -31.20 -25.46
C LEU A 105 10.99 -31.71 -25.25
N ASP A 106 11.97 -30.81 -25.17
CA ASP A 106 13.39 -31.15 -25.02
C ASP A 106 13.74 -31.56 -23.58
N HIS A 107 13.08 -30.97 -22.58
CA HIS A 107 13.34 -31.16 -21.14
C HIS A 107 12.06 -31.51 -20.37
N PRO A 108 11.51 -32.73 -20.55
CA PRO A 108 10.31 -33.17 -19.84
C PRO A 108 10.52 -33.30 -18.32
N GLU A 109 11.76 -33.48 -17.86
CA GLU A 109 12.14 -33.56 -16.45
C GLU A 109 11.90 -32.26 -15.67
N ASP A 110 11.93 -31.11 -16.35
CA ASP A 110 11.77 -29.77 -15.78
C ASP A 110 10.30 -29.40 -15.49
N ARG A 111 9.60 -30.31 -14.79
CA ARG A 111 8.15 -30.22 -14.57
C ARG A 111 7.71 -28.89 -13.96
N TYR A 112 8.41 -28.41 -12.93
CA TYR A 112 8.05 -27.14 -12.26
C TYR A 112 8.19 -25.94 -13.18
N TYR A 113 9.29 -25.87 -13.95
CA TYR A 113 9.54 -24.80 -14.89
C TYR A 113 8.51 -24.80 -16.02
N ASN A 114 8.28 -25.95 -16.65
CA ASN A 114 7.33 -26.10 -17.75
C ASN A 114 5.89 -25.74 -17.33
N TYR A 115 5.48 -26.16 -16.12
CA TYR A 115 4.19 -25.75 -15.55
C TYR A 115 4.12 -24.23 -15.29
N TYR A 116 5.14 -23.66 -14.65
CA TYR A 116 5.19 -22.23 -14.35
C TYR A 116 5.08 -21.39 -15.61
N GLN A 117 5.83 -21.73 -16.67
CA GLN A 117 5.79 -20.98 -17.92
C GLN A 117 4.41 -21.09 -18.59
N TYR A 118 3.83 -22.28 -18.68
CA TYR A 118 2.49 -22.46 -19.24
C TYR A 118 1.43 -21.58 -18.55
N TYR A 119 1.42 -21.57 -17.21
CA TYR A 119 0.47 -20.73 -16.46
C TYR A 119 0.79 -19.24 -16.55
N ARG A 120 2.07 -18.87 -16.53
CA ARG A 120 2.48 -17.48 -16.70
C ARG A 120 1.99 -16.93 -18.03
N MET A 121 2.10 -17.67 -19.13
CA MET A 121 1.61 -17.21 -20.43
C MET A 121 0.09 -17.00 -20.46
N LYS A 122 -0.67 -17.88 -19.79
CA LYS A 122 -2.13 -17.77 -19.73
C LYS A 122 -2.63 -16.68 -18.78
N ALA A 123 -1.92 -16.45 -17.68
CA ALA A 123 -2.35 -15.55 -16.61
C ALA A 123 -1.65 -14.19 -16.60
N ALA A 124 -0.52 -14.03 -17.32
CA ALA A 124 0.21 -12.78 -17.32
C ALA A 124 -0.64 -11.66 -17.94
N PRO A 125 -0.84 -10.54 -17.23
CA PRO A 125 -1.50 -9.39 -17.80
C PRO A 125 -0.67 -8.87 -18.97
N LYS A 126 -1.33 -8.57 -20.10
CA LYS A 126 -0.67 -8.01 -21.30
C LYS A 126 -0.17 -6.58 -21.08
N VAL A 127 -0.62 -5.91 -20.03
CA VAL A 127 -0.18 -4.57 -19.63
C VAL A 127 0.89 -4.69 -18.55
N ASP A 128 1.95 -3.88 -18.67
CA ASP A 128 2.98 -3.81 -17.63
C ASP A 128 2.35 -3.30 -16.33
N VAL A 129 2.46 -4.11 -15.28
CA VAL A 129 1.88 -3.90 -13.95
C VAL A 129 2.33 -2.55 -13.36
N ARG A 130 3.51 -2.06 -13.74
CA ARG A 130 4.07 -0.78 -13.27
C ARG A 130 3.14 0.40 -13.56
N TYR A 131 2.55 0.45 -14.76
CA TYR A 131 1.64 1.54 -15.13
C TYR A 131 0.35 1.48 -14.33
N VAL A 132 -0.15 0.26 -14.05
CA VAL A 132 -1.33 0.06 -13.21
C VAL A 132 -1.05 0.57 -11.80
N ILE A 133 0.12 0.23 -11.23
CA ILE A 133 0.53 0.72 -9.91
C ILE A 133 0.60 2.25 -9.90
N LEU A 134 1.29 2.87 -10.88
CA LEU A 134 1.38 4.33 -10.97
C LEU A 134 0.00 5.01 -11.08
N ALA A 135 -0.89 4.47 -11.91
CA ALA A 135 -2.25 4.99 -12.07
C ALA A 135 -3.05 4.88 -10.76
N THR A 136 -2.96 3.75 -10.05
CA THR A 136 -3.65 3.58 -8.77
C THR A 136 -3.14 4.54 -7.70
N ILE A 137 -1.82 4.77 -7.61
CA ILE A 137 -1.22 5.75 -6.69
C ILE A 137 -1.70 7.16 -7.01
N LEU A 138 -1.78 7.53 -8.29
CA LEU A 138 -2.26 8.84 -8.71
C LEU A 138 -3.73 9.04 -8.33
N ILE A 139 -4.59 8.04 -8.58
CA ILE A 139 -6.01 8.06 -8.21
C ILE A 139 -6.17 8.21 -6.70
N ILE A 140 -5.45 7.42 -5.90
CA ILE A 140 -5.48 7.52 -4.43
C ILE A 140 -5.02 8.91 -3.97
N SER A 141 -3.98 9.47 -4.57
CA SER A 141 -3.45 10.78 -4.22
C SER A 141 -4.45 11.91 -4.51
N VAL A 142 -5.16 11.82 -5.65
CA VAL A 142 -6.25 12.76 -5.97
C VAL A 142 -7.38 12.64 -4.96
N PHE A 143 -7.80 11.42 -4.64
CA PHE A 143 -8.86 11.20 -3.64
C PHE A 143 -8.45 11.74 -2.26
N GLN A 144 -7.19 11.53 -1.83
CA GLN A 144 -6.65 12.08 -0.59
C GLN A 144 -6.69 13.61 -0.58
N TYR A 145 -6.30 14.27 -1.67
CA TYR A 145 -6.34 15.73 -1.78
C TYR A 145 -7.76 16.27 -1.61
N TYR A 146 -8.74 15.68 -2.30
CA TYR A 146 -10.14 16.06 -2.18
C TYR A 146 -10.71 15.77 -0.79
N SER A 147 -10.36 14.61 -0.21
CA SER A 147 -10.77 14.26 1.15
C SER A 147 -10.21 15.24 2.19
N ALA A 148 -8.94 15.65 2.06
CA ALA A 148 -8.33 16.64 2.94
C ALA A 148 -9.00 18.01 2.81
N LYS A 149 -9.27 18.46 1.57
CA LYS A 149 -9.99 19.70 1.31
C LYS A 149 -11.38 19.72 1.96
N GLN A 150 -12.12 18.61 1.86
CA GLN A 150 -13.44 18.49 2.48
C GLN A 150 -13.35 18.54 4.01
N LYS A 151 -12.44 17.77 4.62
CA LYS A 151 -12.24 17.77 6.08
C LYS A 151 -11.85 19.15 6.61
N TYR A 152 -11.00 19.89 5.89
CA TYR A 152 -10.63 21.26 6.24
C TYR A 152 -11.87 22.16 6.23
N ALA A 153 -12.66 22.15 5.16
CA ALA A 153 -13.88 22.94 5.05
C ALA A 153 -14.89 22.62 6.17
N ASP A 154 -15.10 21.33 6.45
CA ASP A 154 -15.99 20.89 7.52
C ASP A 154 -15.51 21.39 8.89
N SER A 155 -14.20 21.27 9.17
CA SER A 155 -13.62 21.75 10.43
C SER A 155 -13.71 23.26 10.60
N LEU A 156 -13.53 24.03 9.52
CA LEU A 156 -13.67 25.48 9.53
C LEU A 156 -15.12 25.89 9.79
N SER A 157 -16.08 25.21 9.14
CA SER A 157 -17.50 25.46 9.35
C SER A 157 -17.93 25.16 10.81
N TYR A 158 -17.43 24.07 11.38
CA TYR A 158 -17.64 23.72 12.78
C TYR A 158 -17.06 24.78 13.73
N ALA A 159 -15.83 25.21 13.47
CA ALA A 159 -15.18 26.26 14.25
C ALA A 159 -15.95 27.59 14.20
N CYS A 160 -16.45 27.97 13.03
CA CYS A 160 -17.31 29.14 12.86
C CYS A 160 -18.64 29.02 13.63
N GLY A 161 -19.18 27.81 13.78
CA GLY A 161 -20.42 27.56 14.52
C GLY A 161 -20.25 27.63 16.04
N VAL A 162 -19.10 27.19 16.56
CA VAL A 162 -18.86 27.09 18.00
C VAL A 162 -18.56 28.46 18.63
N GLN A 163 -19.38 28.83 19.62
CA GLN A 163 -19.32 30.15 20.27
C GLN A 163 -17.96 30.47 20.91
N LYS A 164 -17.24 29.46 21.42
CA LYS A 164 -15.90 29.62 22.02
C LYS A 164 -14.90 30.26 21.06
N TYR A 165 -14.85 29.79 19.81
CA TYR A 165 -13.92 30.29 18.80
C TYR A 165 -14.37 31.66 18.26
N ARG A 166 -15.69 31.85 18.09
CA ARG A 166 -16.25 33.15 17.70
C ARG A 166 -15.91 34.24 18.72
N ASN A 167 -16.06 33.95 20.02
CA ASN A 167 -15.74 34.92 21.07
C ASN A 167 -14.25 35.29 21.04
N LYS A 168 -13.36 34.32 20.82
CA LYS A 168 -11.92 34.56 20.69
C LYS A 168 -11.62 35.43 19.46
N ALA A 169 -12.17 35.09 18.31
CA ALA A 169 -11.99 35.88 17.09
C ALA A 169 -12.56 37.31 17.20
N ILE A 170 -13.64 37.52 17.95
CA ILE A 170 -14.16 38.86 18.25
C ILE A 170 -13.16 39.66 19.10
N GLN A 171 -12.53 39.04 20.10
CA GLN A 171 -11.48 39.69 20.90
C GLN A 171 -10.29 40.07 20.03
N ASP A 172 -9.80 39.14 19.21
CA ASP A 172 -8.68 39.40 18.28
C ASP A 172 -9.02 40.52 17.28
N ALA A 173 -10.27 40.58 16.80
CA ALA A 173 -10.74 41.62 15.90
C ALA A 173 -10.80 43.01 16.55
N ILE A 174 -11.13 43.09 17.85
CA ILE A 174 -11.10 44.32 18.64
C ILE A 174 -9.65 44.78 18.83
N GLU A 175 -8.73 43.86 19.13
CA GLU A 175 -7.29 44.15 19.25
C GLU A 175 -6.70 44.69 17.95
N ARG A 176 -7.07 44.09 16.80
CA ARG A 176 -6.69 44.56 15.46
C ARG A 176 -7.40 45.86 15.03
N LYS A 177 -8.27 46.46 15.87
CA LYS A 177 -9.08 47.65 15.60
C LYS A 177 -10.03 47.51 14.39
N ILE A 178 -10.40 46.28 14.04
CA ILE A 178 -11.33 45.98 12.93
C ILE A 178 -12.78 46.19 13.38
N PHE A 179 -13.10 45.84 14.63
CA PHE A 179 -14.40 46.13 15.24
C PHE A 179 -14.29 47.22 16.31
N THR A 180 -15.24 48.15 16.30
CA THR A 180 -15.42 49.13 17.37
C THR A 180 -16.47 48.66 18.36
N LEU A 181 -16.24 48.96 19.65
CA LEU A 181 -17.19 48.69 20.73
C LEU A 181 -18.04 49.93 20.98
N ASP A 182 -19.35 49.75 21.15
CA ASP A 182 -20.25 50.78 21.67
C ASP A 182 -19.92 51.12 23.13
N THR A 183 -20.42 52.25 23.62
CA THR A 183 -20.37 52.67 25.04
C THR A 183 -20.96 51.65 26.03
N LYS A 184 -21.66 50.61 25.53
CA LYS A 184 -22.22 49.49 26.31
C LYS A 184 -21.41 48.19 26.19
N GLY A 185 -20.24 48.21 25.56
CA GLY A 185 -19.34 47.05 25.41
C GLY A 185 -19.81 46.01 24.39
N LYS A 186 -20.72 46.37 23.47
CA LYS A 186 -21.19 45.49 22.37
C LYS A 186 -20.53 45.92 21.06
N VAL A 187 -20.26 44.95 20.18
CA VAL A 187 -19.72 45.21 18.84
C VAL A 187 -20.73 46.02 18.02
N VAL A 188 -20.29 47.16 17.46
CA VAL A 188 -21.13 48.02 16.60
C VAL A 188 -21.51 47.25 15.33
N LYS A 189 -22.82 47.14 15.04
CA LYS A 189 -23.33 46.44 13.85
C LYS A 189 -23.32 47.38 12.64
N ASN A 190 -22.31 47.26 11.78
CA ASN A 190 -22.34 47.89 10.45
C ASN A 190 -23.08 46.99 9.46
N LYS A 191 -24.14 47.52 8.83
CA LYS A 191 -25.03 46.81 7.89
C LYS A 191 -24.38 46.42 6.54
N SER A 192 -23.15 46.86 6.27
CA SER A 192 -22.53 46.81 4.94
C SER A 192 -21.45 45.72 4.78
N GLN A 193 -21.05 45.03 5.85
CA GLN A 193 -20.06 43.96 5.80
C GLN A 193 -20.62 42.74 6.52
N ASP A 194 -20.50 41.56 5.90
CA ASP A 194 -20.85 40.29 6.55
C ASP A 194 -19.91 40.05 7.72
N GLN A 195 -20.33 40.50 8.90
CA GLN A 195 -19.55 40.38 10.15
C GLN A 195 -19.21 38.91 10.44
N ASP A 196 -20.10 37.99 10.07
CA ASP A 196 -19.89 36.55 10.22
C ASP A 196 -18.79 36.02 9.28
N ALA A 197 -18.67 36.54 8.06
CA ALA A 197 -17.58 36.18 7.16
C ALA A 197 -16.23 36.71 7.67
N ILE A 198 -16.21 37.91 8.23
CA ILE A 198 -15.01 38.50 8.85
C ILE A 198 -14.60 37.67 10.07
N ILE A 199 -15.53 37.31 10.96
CA ILE A 199 -15.24 36.45 12.11
C ILE A 199 -14.69 35.09 11.65
N CYS A 200 -15.30 34.47 10.64
CA CYS A 200 -14.79 33.22 10.08
C CYS A 200 -13.40 33.34 9.47
N SER A 201 -13.06 34.46 8.80
CA SER A 201 -11.72 34.69 8.27
C SER A 201 -10.66 34.87 9.36
N ILE A 202 -11.01 35.54 10.46
CA ILE A 202 -10.12 35.71 11.61
C ILE A 202 -9.91 34.37 12.33
N ILE A 203 -10.97 33.55 12.41
CA ILE A 203 -10.87 32.17 12.89
C ILE A 203 -9.93 31.36 12.00
N GLU A 204 -10.05 31.44 10.67
CA GLU A 204 -9.17 30.74 9.73
C GLU A 204 -7.69 31.12 9.93
N GLU A 205 -7.42 32.42 10.09
CA GLU A 205 -6.06 32.92 10.26
C GLU A 205 -5.42 32.49 11.58
N ASN A 206 -6.19 32.49 12.67
CA ASN A 206 -5.69 32.19 14.00
C ASN A 206 -5.74 30.70 14.36
N MET A 207 -6.37 29.86 13.51
CA MET A 207 -6.50 28.43 13.76
C MET A 207 -5.41 27.64 13.06
N ASN A 208 -4.39 27.25 13.83
CA ASN A 208 -3.43 26.23 13.40
C ASN A 208 -4.08 24.84 13.49
N LEU A 209 -4.86 24.48 12.47
CA LEU A 209 -5.39 23.13 12.32
C LEU A 209 -4.23 22.15 12.06
N GLN A 210 -4.00 21.25 13.01
CA GLN A 210 -2.97 20.21 12.93
C GLN A 210 -3.56 18.83 12.60
N GLY A 211 -2.73 17.94 12.07
CA GLY A 211 -3.13 16.57 11.73
C GLY A 211 -4.06 16.51 10.52
N GLY A 212 -5.08 15.65 10.58
CA GLY A 212 -5.99 15.36 9.45
C GLY A 212 -6.94 16.48 9.02
N PHE A 213 -6.87 17.64 9.68
CA PHE A 213 -7.68 18.83 9.39
C PHE A 213 -6.84 20.01 8.90
N LYS A 214 -5.55 19.82 8.62
CA LYS A 214 -4.68 20.85 8.04
C LYS A 214 -5.17 21.26 6.65
N LYS A 215 -4.88 22.50 6.25
CA LYS A 215 -5.11 23.00 4.87
C LYS A 215 -4.47 22.09 3.84
N GLU A 216 -5.16 21.87 2.73
CA GLU A 216 -4.72 20.98 1.68
C GLU A 216 -3.38 21.44 1.07
N THR A 217 -2.40 20.53 1.03
CA THR A 217 -1.16 20.75 0.29
C THR A 217 -0.87 19.54 -0.59
N ILE A 218 -0.30 19.80 -1.77
CA ILE A 218 0.08 18.75 -2.71
C ILE A 218 1.22 17.91 -2.13
N TYR A 219 2.04 18.51 -1.26
CA TYR A 219 3.18 17.87 -0.62
C TYR A 219 2.80 16.79 0.39
N ASP A 220 1.57 16.82 0.91
CA ASP A 220 1.08 15.83 1.87
C ASP A 220 0.46 14.60 1.16
N THR A 221 0.50 14.52 -0.18
CA THR A 221 -0.05 13.40 -0.94
C THR A 221 0.94 12.23 -1.03
N VAL A 222 0.42 10.99 -1.06
CA VAL A 222 1.25 9.77 -1.17
C VAL A 222 2.14 9.79 -2.42
N ALA A 223 1.64 10.31 -3.55
CA ALA A 223 2.45 10.45 -4.75
C ALA A 223 3.70 11.32 -4.52
N TRP A 224 3.56 12.47 -3.85
CA TRP A 224 4.70 13.33 -3.55
C TRP A 224 5.63 12.69 -2.51
N GLU A 225 5.08 12.06 -1.48
CA GLU A 225 5.85 11.36 -0.47
C GLU A 225 6.72 10.26 -1.08
N LEU A 226 6.18 9.48 -2.03
CA LEU A 226 6.90 8.41 -2.71
C LEU A 226 8.04 8.95 -3.60
N ILE A 227 7.88 10.15 -4.17
CA ILE A 227 8.94 10.83 -4.93
C ILE A 227 10.05 11.33 -4.02
N VAL A 228 9.71 11.87 -2.85
CA VAL A 228 10.68 12.46 -1.91
C VAL A 228 11.34 11.41 -1.02
N LEU A 229 10.69 10.27 -0.80
CA LEU A 229 11.15 9.19 0.09
C LEU A 229 12.57 8.70 -0.21
N PRO A 230 13.00 8.47 -1.47
CA PRO A 230 14.38 8.09 -1.75
C PRO A 230 15.38 9.17 -1.31
N ILE A 231 15.03 10.45 -1.50
CA ILE A 231 15.89 11.59 -1.14
C ILE A 231 15.97 11.73 0.38
N THR A 232 14.85 11.59 1.10
CA THR A 232 14.84 11.66 2.56
C THR A 232 15.59 10.49 3.17
N LEU A 233 15.38 9.26 2.68
CA LEU A 233 16.15 8.08 3.11
C LEU A 233 17.64 8.26 2.87
N PHE A 234 18.04 8.80 1.73
CA PHE A 234 19.44 9.07 1.45
C PHE A 234 20.02 10.12 2.42
N LYS A 235 19.29 11.23 2.63
CA LYS A 235 19.73 12.28 3.57
C LYS A 235 19.85 11.76 5.00
N THR A 236 18.89 10.98 5.48
CA THR A 236 18.91 10.40 6.83
C THR A 236 20.00 9.33 6.97
N ALA A 237 20.27 8.55 5.92
CA ALA A 237 21.40 7.62 5.90
C ALA A 237 22.74 8.36 5.98
N VAL A 238 22.94 9.40 5.18
CA VAL A 238 24.17 10.22 5.24
C VAL A 238 24.33 10.90 6.59
N TRP A 239 23.25 11.48 7.13
CA TRP A 239 23.25 12.08 8.46
C TRP A 239 23.58 11.03 9.53
N GLY A 240 23.00 9.84 9.47
CA GLY A 240 23.26 8.74 10.40
C GLY A 240 24.70 8.23 10.33
N VAL A 241 25.28 8.13 9.14
CA VAL A 241 26.70 7.76 8.97
C VAL A 241 27.61 8.83 9.57
N LYS A 242 27.34 10.11 9.31
CA LYS A 242 28.08 11.23 9.92
C LYS A 242 27.95 11.22 11.45
N TRP A 243 26.75 11.01 11.97
CA TRP A 243 26.47 10.92 13.40
C TRP A 243 27.25 9.78 14.05
N TYR A 244 27.17 8.58 13.46
CA TYR A 244 27.88 7.40 13.95
C TYR A 244 29.40 7.62 13.96
N TYR A 245 29.95 8.22 12.91
CA TYR A 245 31.37 8.55 12.85
C TYR A 245 31.78 9.57 13.93
N LYS A 246 31.00 10.66 14.10
CA LYS A 246 31.29 11.74 15.05
C LYS A 246 31.23 11.25 16.51
N TYR A 247 30.18 10.51 16.86
CA TYR A 247 29.89 10.19 18.25
C TYR A 247 30.37 8.82 18.72
N ASN A 248 30.43 7.82 17.83
CA ASN A 248 30.82 6.46 18.21
C ASN A 248 32.28 6.14 17.88
N ILE A 249 32.88 6.82 16.89
CA ILE A 249 34.29 6.60 16.49
C ILE A 249 35.20 7.69 17.04
N ARG A 250 34.81 8.97 16.89
CA ARG A 250 35.61 10.11 17.41
C ARG A 250 35.38 10.42 18.90
N ASN A 251 34.34 9.86 19.52
CA ASN A 251 33.96 10.09 20.93
C ASN A 251 33.93 11.59 21.30
N GLU A 252 33.38 12.43 20.42
CA GLU A 252 33.22 13.85 20.70
C GLU A 252 32.04 14.10 21.64
N GLU A 253 32.11 15.15 22.46
CA GLU A 253 30.96 15.62 23.22
C GLU A 253 29.86 16.12 22.27
N TYR A 254 28.59 15.91 22.66
CA TYR A 254 27.46 16.38 21.88
C TYR A 254 27.50 17.91 21.75
N SER A 255 27.46 18.41 20.51
CA SER A 255 27.24 19.83 20.23
C SER A 255 25.90 20.30 20.82
N GLU A 256 25.73 21.58 21.12
CA GLU A 256 24.47 22.12 21.65
C GLU A 256 23.26 21.77 20.75
N GLU A 257 23.42 21.86 19.43
CA GLU A 257 22.38 21.45 18.47
C GLU A 257 22.08 19.94 18.53
N ASP A 258 23.11 19.12 18.73
CA ASP A 258 23.00 17.66 18.77
C ASP A 258 22.42 17.19 20.13
N LYS A 259 22.61 17.97 21.20
CA LYS A 259 21.93 17.79 22.49
C LYS A 259 20.43 18.02 22.36
N VAL A 260 20.01 19.08 21.65
CA VAL A 260 18.59 19.34 21.38
C VAL A 260 17.95 18.16 20.65
N TYR A 261 18.60 17.62 19.62
CA TYR A 261 18.12 16.43 18.93
C TYR A 261 17.95 15.23 19.88
N MET A 262 18.93 14.97 20.76
CA MET A 262 18.85 13.88 21.73
C MET A 262 17.76 14.10 22.78
N ILE A 263 17.58 15.33 23.26
CA ILE A 263 16.51 15.69 24.19
C ILE A 263 15.15 15.42 23.55
N CYS A 264 14.90 15.94 22.34
CA CYS A 264 13.67 15.73 21.59
C CYS A 264 13.41 14.23 21.39
N LYS A 265 14.44 13.47 21.01
CA LYS A 265 14.35 12.02 20.80
C LYS A 265 14.04 11.26 22.09
N ASN A 266 14.69 11.59 23.20
CA ASN A 266 14.53 10.89 24.48
C ASN A 266 13.19 11.20 25.13
N LEU A 267 12.74 12.46 25.09
CA LEU A 267 11.46 12.88 25.67
C LEU A 267 10.26 12.65 24.74
N ALA A 268 10.50 12.23 23.49
CA ALA A 268 9.50 12.07 22.44
C ALA A 268 8.72 13.38 22.14
N ILE A 269 9.45 14.49 22.10
CA ILE A 269 8.93 15.84 21.83
C ILE A 269 9.41 16.27 20.44
N THR A 270 8.56 16.95 19.68
CA THR A 270 8.97 17.52 18.38
C THR A 270 9.88 18.74 18.56
N GLU A 271 10.75 19.01 17.60
CA GLU A 271 11.64 20.18 17.65
C GLU A 271 10.87 21.50 17.79
N ASN A 272 9.76 21.66 17.07
CA ASN A 272 8.90 22.84 17.21
C ASN A 272 8.26 22.96 18.59
N GLN A 273 7.91 21.85 19.23
CA GLN A 273 7.41 21.90 20.60
C GLN A 273 8.50 22.37 21.56
N TYR A 274 9.72 21.85 21.42
CA TYR A 274 10.88 22.26 22.21
C TYR A 274 11.16 23.76 22.09
N LEU A 275 11.13 24.32 20.87
CA LEU A 275 11.34 25.76 20.63
C LEU A 275 10.25 26.66 21.22
N CYS A 276 9.05 26.13 21.41
CA CYS A 276 7.91 26.86 21.99
C CYS A 276 7.76 26.63 23.50
N MET A 277 8.65 25.90 24.15
CA MET A 277 8.60 25.69 25.60
C MET A 277 9.03 26.95 26.34
N ASP A 278 8.47 27.13 27.55
CA ASP A 278 8.87 28.22 28.45
C ASP A 278 10.36 28.06 28.85
N GLU A 279 11.08 29.18 28.98
CA GLU A 279 12.52 29.19 29.31
C GLU A 279 12.81 28.42 30.61
N ASP A 280 11.95 28.56 31.63
CA ASP A 280 12.06 27.84 32.90
C ASP A 280 12.02 26.31 32.72
N GLU A 281 11.17 25.81 31.80
CA GLU A 281 11.08 24.37 31.53
C GLU A 281 12.29 23.86 30.74
N LEU A 282 12.83 24.70 29.85
CA LEU A 282 14.05 24.38 29.09
C LEU A 282 15.26 24.30 30.01
N ASP A 283 15.40 25.25 30.94
CA ASP A 283 16.45 25.24 31.95
C ASP A 283 16.38 23.98 32.82
N ASP A 284 15.19 23.58 33.26
CA ASP A 284 14.98 22.32 33.99
C ASP A 284 15.42 21.08 33.18
N ILE A 285 15.15 21.05 31.88
CA ILE A 285 15.55 19.94 30.99
C ILE A 285 17.06 19.88 30.83
N HIS A 286 17.71 21.03 30.67
CA HIS A 286 19.17 21.13 30.55
C HIS A 286 19.87 20.78 31.86
N ASN A 287 19.37 21.28 32.99
CA ASN A 287 19.91 21.02 34.33
C ASN A 287 19.83 19.52 34.71
N ASN A 288 18.80 18.81 34.25
CA ASN A 288 18.66 17.37 34.46
C ASN A 288 19.41 16.52 33.42
N GLU A 289 20.15 17.15 32.49
CA GLU A 289 20.92 16.50 31.44
C GLU A 289 20.10 15.48 30.62
N CYS A 290 18.89 15.86 30.23
CA CYS A 290 17.93 15.00 29.53
C CYS A 290 18.38 14.56 28.11
N TRP A 291 19.56 14.96 27.64
CA TRP A 291 20.20 14.38 26.46
C TRP A 291 20.72 12.94 26.72
N ILE A 292 20.91 12.56 27.99
CA ILE A 292 21.22 11.18 28.39
C ILE A 292 19.91 10.41 28.59
N LYS A 293 19.80 9.24 27.95
CA LYS A 293 18.56 8.45 27.92
C LYS A 293 18.02 8.08 29.30
N ASP A 294 18.90 7.66 30.21
CA ASP A 294 18.48 7.21 31.55
C ASP A 294 17.97 8.40 32.39
N LYS A 295 18.67 9.54 32.34
CA LYS A 295 18.25 10.77 33.04
C LYS A 295 16.94 11.34 32.49
N ALA A 296 16.74 11.24 31.17
CA ALA A 296 15.50 11.66 30.53
C ALA A 296 14.30 10.81 30.98
N LEU A 297 14.49 9.51 31.19
CA LEU A 297 13.45 8.62 31.70
C LEU A 297 13.08 9.00 33.14
N ASP A 298 14.07 9.20 34.01
CA ASP A 298 13.86 9.64 35.39
C ASP A 298 13.13 10.99 35.45
N TYR A 299 13.52 11.94 34.59
CA TYR A 299 12.85 13.24 34.49
C TYR A 299 11.39 13.09 34.05
N LYS A 300 11.13 12.23 33.06
CA LYS A 300 9.77 11.97 32.57
C LYS A 300 8.88 11.38 33.66
N GLU A 301 9.37 10.40 34.41
CA GLU A 301 8.65 9.80 35.53
C GLU A 301 8.34 10.83 36.63
N LYS A 302 9.32 11.68 36.98
CA LYS A 302 9.12 12.78 37.94
C LYS A 302 8.05 13.77 37.45
N LYS A 303 8.09 14.17 36.18
CA LYS A 303 7.12 15.12 35.59
C LYS A 303 5.71 14.52 35.52
N GLU A 304 5.58 13.24 35.19
CA GLU A 304 4.30 12.52 35.20
C GLU A 304 3.71 12.42 36.61
N LEU A 305 4.53 12.11 37.62
CA LEU A 305 4.11 12.04 39.02
C LEU A 305 3.61 13.42 39.50
N LEU A 306 4.37 14.48 39.23
CA LEU A 306 4.01 15.86 39.60
C LEU A 306 2.72 16.32 38.90
N ASN A 307 2.54 16.00 37.62
CA ASN A 307 1.30 16.28 36.90
C ASN A 307 0.11 15.51 37.47
N LYS A 308 0.30 14.25 37.84
CA LYS A 308 -0.74 13.44 38.52
C LYS A 308 -1.11 14.03 39.88
N GLU A 309 -0.16 14.55 40.64
CA GLU A 309 -0.42 15.25 41.90
C GLU A 309 -1.18 16.57 41.69
N LYS A 310 -0.77 17.41 40.73
CA LYS A 310 -1.49 18.63 40.35
C LYS A 310 -2.93 18.32 39.97
N LEU A 311 -3.12 17.28 39.17
CA LEU A 311 -4.43 16.81 38.74
C LEU A 311 -5.26 16.31 39.95
N ASN A 312 -4.67 15.53 40.86
CA ASN A 312 -5.32 15.10 42.11
C ASN A 312 -5.70 16.27 43.04
N LYS A 313 -4.98 17.38 43.02
CA LYS A 313 -5.31 18.60 43.79
C LYS A 313 -6.50 19.35 43.17
N SER A 314 -6.65 19.32 41.85
CA SER A 314 -7.76 19.97 41.13
C SER A 314 -9.13 19.49 41.63
N ALA A 315 -9.99 20.44 42.01
CA ALA A 315 -11.35 20.14 42.48
C ALA A 315 -12.19 19.45 41.39
N HIS A 316 -11.99 19.84 40.13
CA HIS A 316 -12.67 19.26 38.97
C HIS A 316 -12.32 17.77 38.81
N TYR A 317 -11.04 17.42 38.88
CA TYR A 317 -10.60 16.04 38.77
C TYR A 317 -11.03 15.19 39.96
N ARG A 318 -10.99 15.73 41.19
CA ARG A 318 -11.54 15.05 42.38
C ARG A 318 -13.05 14.81 42.28
N ARG A 319 -13.81 15.72 41.65
CA ARG A 319 -15.22 15.51 41.34
C ARG A 319 -15.41 14.41 40.29
N TYR A 320 -14.68 14.48 39.18
CA TYR A 320 -14.69 13.47 38.12
C TYR A 320 -14.37 12.06 38.65
N LYS A 321 -13.33 11.92 39.48
CA LYS A 321 -12.94 10.65 40.10
C LYS A 321 -14.02 10.07 41.01
N ARG A 322 -14.77 10.92 41.73
CA ARG A 322 -15.93 10.49 42.54
C ARG A 322 -17.07 9.97 41.66
N ILE A 323 -17.37 10.65 40.56
CA ILE A 323 -18.39 10.23 39.57
C ILE A 323 -17.98 8.89 38.95
N MET A 324 -16.73 8.77 38.49
CA MET A 324 -16.18 7.52 37.96
C MET A 324 -16.32 6.37 38.96
N LYS A 325 -15.94 6.57 40.23
CA LYS A 325 -16.06 5.55 41.28
C LYS A 325 -17.52 5.15 41.58
N ALA A 326 -18.45 6.10 41.50
CA ALA A 326 -19.89 5.84 41.66
C ALA A 326 -20.48 5.07 40.45
N ASN A 327 -19.90 5.24 39.25
CA ASN A 327 -20.39 4.64 38.00
C ASN A 327 -19.73 3.28 37.65
N VAL A 328 -18.85 2.72 38.48
CA VAL A 328 -18.16 1.41 38.22
C VAL A 328 -19.12 0.21 38.16
N GLY A 329 -20.44 0.40 38.28
CA GLY A 329 -21.47 -0.63 38.06
C GLY A 329 -22.58 -0.27 37.06
N ASN A 330 -22.60 0.95 36.50
CA ASN A 330 -23.63 1.38 35.54
C ASN A 330 -22.96 1.82 34.23
N THR A 331 -23.00 0.97 33.22
CA THR A 331 -22.37 1.14 31.89
C THR A 331 -23.17 2.04 30.94
N ILE A 332 -23.89 3.04 31.44
CA ILE A 332 -24.59 4.02 30.58
C ILE A 332 -24.49 5.39 31.21
N SER A 333 -23.67 6.27 30.63
CA SER A 333 -23.82 7.72 30.82
C SER A 333 -24.02 8.36 29.46
N PHE A 334 -25.25 8.79 29.19
CA PHE A 334 -25.50 9.85 28.21
C PHE A 334 -25.00 11.15 28.83
N MET A 335 -24.13 11.87 28.13
CA MET A 335 -24.00 13.31 28.36
C MET A 335 -25.10 13.96 27.53
N GLU A 336 -26.18 14.36 28.19
CA GLU A 336 -27.10 15.38 27.69
C GLU A 336 -26.88 16.67 28.49
N ASP A 337 -26.66 17.73 27.71
CA ASP A 337 -26.67 19.19 27.95
C ASP A 337 -25.75 19.85 28.99
#